data_AF-A0A7V2EED5-F1
#
_entry.id   AF-A0A7V2EED5-F1
#
_cell.length_a   1.000
_cell.length_b   1.000
_cell.length_c   1.000
_cell.angle_alpha   90.00
_cell.angle_beta   90.00
_cell.angle_gamma   90.00
#
_symmetry.space_group_name_H-M   'P 1'
#
loop_
_entity.id
_entity.type
_entity.pdbx_description
1 polymer ?
#
loop_
_entity_poly.entity_id
_entity_poly.type
_entity_poly.pdbx_seq_one_letter_code
_entity_poly.pdbx_strand_id
1 'polypeptide(L)'
;MDHNKLYLEGFLYSIERILDIKFEDEFDRKRYEEIYNYLDLKPNFQSPFSSEYTYKLIELKNYEHLKPIRGQFQIDKNYIQEYKNQINIYLKENNLNKKLKRIYYFTYYKFFSIFDYMKIFGAISNSFLSLNDKAILLEGDINGIQKFIYNITNVEGFVKRLRGRSFFLSILPEIISKSILNSINYPIFNTIYVGGGKFQLLFNIKFLDKVIAKLNEINKIILEDFSGLIGLTFAYVEIKLDDFKNYKQKSMELFQKLEREKYRKFYKILNNVSLKIKSNDICPSCRIETKYYDDEFCNWCKRFEELGEKLLKGSFLVFSNNRGIGLENVGYIDILENYPIDEDFYILNILSEALIDHGFKFINFVQEIKSFSELVEDEGYKKLAYLKIDVNKLGFKFSQVDSFFEVSRLSRFIDLFFSMYLKFIFEKYKDYIYVVYSGGDDLFLVGRWDKIIELAIEINKEFKQWTKNDLSISASINLFDYNYPFKFAAEITSKNLDIAKEEGKEVFILNKFISFEELENVYNDVKEKAEEYKNKISRSLIYRVYIMLKRKYLFFPMFYYQIHRNISDSSIREDFKSKIINKENMEIKKSSEIFLELLLMKTREVKQ
;
A
#
# COMPACT_ATOMS: atom_id res chain seq x y z
N MET A 1 -14.49 -9.00 -32.85
CA MET A 1 -14.79 -7.69 -32.22
C MET A 1 -13.51 -7.25 -31.53
N ASP A 2 -13.04 -6.04 -31.80
CA ASP A 2 -11.81 -5.52 -31.20
C ASP A 2 -12.14 -4.79 -29.89
N HIS A 3 -11.92 -5.48 -28.77
CA HIS A 3 -12.24 -4.95 -27.44
C HIS A 3 -11.31 -3.82 -27.00
N ASN A 4 -10.07 -3.76 -27.51
CA ASN A 4 -9.17 -2.64 -27.25
C ASN A 4 -9.69 -1.37 -27.91
N LYS A 5 -10.23 -1.51 -29.14
CA LYS A 5 -10.86 -0.40 -29.86
C LYS A 5 -12.11 0.09 -29.14
N LEU A 6 -13.00 -0.81 -28.72
CA LEU A 6 -14.22 -0.44 -27.97
C LEU A 6 -13.92 0.30 -26.66
N TYR A 7 -12.91 -0.17 -25.93
CA TYR A 7 -12.46 0.53 -24.72
C TYR A 7 -11.96 1.93 -25.04
N LEU A 8 -11.10 2.06 -26.05
CA LEU A 8 -10.51 3.34 -26.43
C LEU A 8 -11.59 4.35 -26.85
N GLU A 9 -12.53 3.94 -27.69
CA GLU A 9 -13.62 4.80 -28.17
C GLU A 9 -14.48 5.30 -27.00
N GLY A 10 -14.86 4.42 -26.07
CA GLY A 10 -15.58 4.82 -24.85
C GLY A 10 -14.75 5.79 -23.99
N PHE A 11 -13.47 5.50 -23.78
CA PHE A 11 -12.56 6.35 -23.02
C PHE A 11 -12.43 7.75 -23.64
N LEU A 12 -12.19 7.84 -24.95
CA LEU A 12 -12.12 9.11 -25.69
C LEU A 12 -13.45 9.87 -25.64
N TYR A 13 -14.56 9.16 -25.81
CA TYR A 13 -15.88 9.77 -25.74
C TYR A 13 -16.16 10.40 -24.38
N SER A 14 -15.78 9.73 -23.28
CA SER A 14 -15.93 10.30 -21.94
C SER A 14 -15.14 11.61 -21.78
N ILE A 15 -13.97 11.71 -22.42
CA ILE A 15 -13.17 12.93 -22.45
C ILE A 15 -13.87 14.02 -23.27
N GLU A 16 -14.39 13.69 -24.47
CA GLU A 16 -15.13 14.63 -25.31
C GLU A 16 -16.28 15.29 -24.54
N ARG A 17 -17.03 14.50 -23.77
CA ARG A 17 -18.18 14.99 -22.98
C ARG A 17 -17.80 15.81 -21.77
N ILE A 18 -16.74 15.44 -21.05
CA ILE A 18 -16.34 16.14 -19.82
C ILE A 18 -15.66 17.48 -20.14
N LEU A 19 -14.81 17.52 -21.17
CA LEU A 19 -14.02 18.70 -21.51
C LEU A 19 -14.65 19.56 -22.61
N ASP A 20 -15.79 19.15 -23.15
CA ASP A 20 -16.46 19.78 -24.29
C ASP A 20 -15.52 19.94 -25.50
N ILE A 21 -14.82 18.84 -25.84
CA ILE A 21 -13.90 18.76 -26.98
C ILE A 21 -14.30 17.67 -27.94
N LYS A 22 -13.78 17.73 -29.17
CA LYS A 22 -13.99 16.70 -30.20
C LYS A 22 -12.64 16.28 -30.80
N PHE A 23 -12.33 14.98 -30.76
CA PHE A 23 -11.12 14.40 -31.35
C PHE A 23 -11.33 14.03 -32.83
N GLU A 24 -10.23 13.86 -33.56
CA GLU A 24 -10.25 13.52 -34.99
C GLU A 24 -10.60 12.05 -35.27
N ASP A 25 -10.55 11.17 -34.25
CA ASP A 25 -10.83 9.73 -34.40
C ASP A 25 -12.30 9.49 -34.82
N GLU A 26 -12.50 8.65 -35.83
CA GLU A 26 -13.83 8.27 -36.33
C GLU A 26 -14.38 7.07 -35.55
N PHE A 27 -15.38 7.32 -34.69
CA PHE A 27 -16.14 6.29 -33.99
C PHE A 27 -17.60 6.68 -33.77
N ASP A 28 -18.44 5.67 -33.50
CA ASP A 28 -19.89 5.81 -33.29
C ASP A 28 -20.22 6.49 -31.96
N ARG A 29 -20.21 7.83 -31.97
CA ARG A 29 -20.57 8.65 -30.81
C ARG A 29 -21.99 8.41 -30.30
N LYS A 30 -22.92 8.01 -31.18
CA LYS A 30 -24.32 7.80 -30.78
C LYS A 30 -24.43 6.66 -29.77
N ARG A 31 -23.71 5.56 -30.02
CA ARG A 31 -23.64 4.43 -29.08
C ARG A 31 -23.18 4.86 -27.69
N TYR A 32 -22.11 5.65 -27.62
CA TYR A 32 -21.54 6.05 -26.33
C TYR A 32 -22.37 7.15 -25.65
N GLU A 33 -23.06 8.01 -26.42
CA GLU A 33 -24.04 8.98 -25.90
C GLU A 33 -25.22 8.27 -25.22
N GLU A 34 -25.71 7.18 -25.79
CA GLU A 34 -26.76 6.37 -25.16
C GLU A 34 -26.32 5.80 -23.80
N ILE A 35 -25.12 5.21 -23.71
CA ILE A 35 -24.57 4.69 -22.44
C ILE A 35 -24.33 5.82 -21.44
N TYR A 36 -23.76 6.95 -21.89
CA TYR A 36 -23.46 8.11 -21.05
C TYR A 36 -24.72 8.70 -20.43
N ASN A 37 -25.75 8.96 -21.25
CA ASN A 37 -27.02 9.49 -20.77
C ASN A 37 -27.77 8.49 -19.89
N TYR A 38 -27.64 7.19 -20.18
CA TYR A 38 -28.25 6.15 -19.35
C TYR A 38 -27.69 6.16 -17.93
N LEU A 39 -26.37 6.29 -17.80
CA LEU A 39 -25.72 6.30 -16.50
C LEU A 39 -25.99 7.62 -15.73
N ASP A 40 -26.29 8.72 -16.43
CA ASP A 40 -26.51 10.08 -15.87
C ASP A 40 -25.37 10.55 -14.95
N LEU A 41 -24.13 10.28 -15.36
CA LEU A 41 -22.98 10.50 -14.50
C LEU A 41 -22.28 11.80 -14.88
N LYS A 42 -22.42 12.82 -14.04
CA LYS A 42 -21.56 14.00 -14.10
C LYS A 42 -20.27 13.76 -13.31
N PRO A 43 -19.10 14.20 -13.81
CA PRO A 43 -17.86 14.14 -13.05
C PRO A 43 -17.99 14.95 -11.75
N ASN A 44 -17.64 14.32 -10.61
CA ASN A 44 -17.63 14.99 -9.31
C ASN A 44 -16.22 15.52 -9.01
N PHE A 45 -16.08 16.84 -8.92
CA PHE A 45 -14.81 17.51 -8.57
C PHE A 45 -14.62 17.72 -7.06
N GLN A 46 -15.60 17.36 -6.22
CA GLN A 46 -15.47 17.40 -4.77
C GLN A 46 -14.50 16.34 -4.28
N SER A 47 -13.78 16.62 -3.20
CA SER A 47 -12.93 15.65 -2.52
C SER A 47 -13.76 14.46 -2.01
N PRO A 48 -13.27 13.20 -2.11
CA PRO A 48 -13.94 12.04 -1.53
C PRO A 48 -13.94 12.07 0.00
N PHE A 49 -13.16 12.97 0.60
CA PHE A 49 -13.03 13.09 2.05
C PHE A 49 -13.94 14.17 2.66
N SER A 50 -14.20 15.26 1.93
CA SER A 50 -15.03 16.35 2.44
C SER A 50 -15.64 17.17 1.31
N SER A 51 -16.95 17.43 1.41
CA SER A 51 -17.71 18.20 0.42
C SER A 51 -17.31 19.67 0.36
N GLU A 52 -16.64 20.20 1.40
CA GLU A 52 -16.11 21.57 1.42
C GLU A 52 -14.85 21.75 0.56
N TYR A 53 -14.20 20.65 0.18
CA TYR A 53 -12.95 20.64 -0.57
C TYR A 53 -13.17 20.16 -1.99
N THR A 54 -12.37 20.69 -2.91
CA THR A 54 -12.38 20.29 -4.32
C THR A 54 -10.98 19.92 -4.79
N TYR A 55 -10.90 19.12 -5.86
CA TYR A 55 -9.66 18.88 -6.59
C TYR A 55 -9.63 19.73 -7.85
N LYS A 56 -8.52 20.43 -8.09
CA LYS A 56 -8.28 21.13 -9.36
C LYS A 56 -7.89 20.14 -10.45
N LEU A 57 -8.30 20.40 -11.70
CA LEU A 57 -7.75 19.73 -12.87
C LEU A 57 -6.48 20.47 -13.22
N ILE A 58 -5.36 19.88 -12.86
CA ILE A 58 -4.02 20.39 -13.10
C ILE A 58 -3.10 19.21 -13.38
N GLU A 59 -1.98 19.53 -14.00
CA GLU A 59 -0.91 18.57 -14.23
C GLU A 59 -0.33 18.07 -12.91
N LEU A 60 -0.04 16.77 -12.84
CA LEU A 60 0.70 16.15 -11.74
C LEU A 60 2.19 16.53 -11.77
N LYS A 61 2.49 17.82 -11.60
CA LYS A 61 3.88 18.31 -11.54
C LYS A 61 4.59 17.91 -10.25
N ASN A 62 3.87 17.92 -9.14
CA ASN A 62 4.32 17.47 -7.83
C ASN A 62 3.12 17.01 -7.00
N TYR A 63 3.37 16.52 -5.78
CA TYR A 63 2.30 15.98 -4.93
C TYR A 63 1.43 17.06 -4.26
N GLU A 64 1.86 18.32 -4.16
CA GLU A 64 1.04 19.37 -3.54
C GLU A 64 -0.27 19.54 -4.30
N HIS A 65 -0.22 19.32 -5.61
CA HIS A 65 -1.37 19.31 -6.51
C HIS A 65 -2.35 18.15 -6.26
N LEU A 66 -1.94 17.10 -5.55
CA LEU A 66 -2.80 15.99 -5.15
C LEU A 66 -3.59 16.28 -3.88
N LYS A 67 -3.18 17.25 -3.05
CA LYS A 67 -3.89 17.58 -1.82
C LYS A 67 -5.19 18.32 -2.14
N PRO A 68 -6.33 18.01 -1.47
CA PRO A 68 -7.57 18.75 -1.68
C PRO A 68 -7.41 20.22 -1.31
N ILE A 69 -7.98 21.11 -2.12
CA ILE A 69 -7.91 22.57 -1.95
C ILE A 69 -9.29 23.11 -1.58
N ARG A 70 -9.33 24.17 -0.78
CA ARG A 70 -10.57 24.88 -0.45
C ARG A 70 -10.89 25.89 -1.54
N GLY A 71 -12.10 25.86 -2.10
CA GLY A 71 -12.60 26.89 -3.02
C GLY A 71 -13.19 26.39 -4.32
N GLN A 72 -13.51 27.34 -5.22
CA GLN A 72 -14.10 27.07 -6.53
C GLN A 72 -13.06 26.55 -7.53
N PHE A 73 -13.50 25.57 -8.30
CA PHE A 73 -12.74 24.89 -9.33
C PHE A 73 -12.82 25.66 -10.66
N GLN A 74 -11.69 25.81 -11.36
CA GLN A 74 -11.65 26.38 -12.71
C GLN A 74 -10.71 25.57 -13.60
N ILE A 75 -11.12 25.36 -14.86
CA ILE A 75 -10.32 24.74 -15.92
C ILE A 75 -9.88 25.86 -16.86
N ASP A 76 -8.59 25.94 -17.15
CA ASP A 76 -8.07 26.85 -18.17
C ASP A 76 -8.41 26.33 -19.58
N LYS A 77 -9.02 27.17 -20.43
CA LYS A 77 -9.37 26.81 -21.80
C LYS A 77 -8.14 26.55 -22.67
N ASN A 78 -7.03 27.26 -22.44
CA ASN A 78 -5.80 27.05 -23.20
C ASN A 78 -5.22 25.66 -22.95
N TYR A 79 -5.31 25.20 -21.69
CA TYR A 79 -4.90 23.86 -21.28
C TYR A 79 -5.68 22.75 -21.98
N ILE A 80 -7.00 22.91 -22.12
CA ILE A 80 -7.86 21.95 -22.83
C ILE A 80 -7.44 21.83 -24.31
N GLN A 81 -7.12 22.95 -24.96
CA GLN A 81 -6.76 22.95 -26.38
C GLN A 81 -5.39 22.30 -26.64
N GLU A 82 -4.39 22.58 -25.80
CA GLU A 82 -3.09 21.92 -25.88
C GLU A 82 -3.21 20.41 -25.70
N TYR A 83 -3.98 19.99 -24.69
CA TYR A 83 -4.28 18.59 -24.44
C TYR A 83 -4.93 17.89 -25.64
N LYS A 84 -5.93 18.54 -26.25
CA LYS A 84 -6.61 18.01 -27.44
C LYS A 84 -5.62 17.73 -28.57
N ASN A 85 -4.72 18.67 -28.84
CA ASN A 85 -3.72 18.55 -29.89
C ASN A 85 -2.79 17.35 -29.64
N GLN A 86 -2.34 17.16 -28.39
CA GLN A 86 -1.45 16.04 -28.05
C GLN A 86 -2.12 14.67 -28.20
N ILE A 87 -3.38 14.52 -27.75
CA ILE A 87 -4.11 13.27 -27.98
C ILE A 87 -4.29 13.00 -29.47
N ASN A 88 -4.64 14.00 -30.28
CA ASN A 88 -4.74 13.82 -31.74
C ASN A 88 -3.42 13.34 -32.37
N ILE A 89 -2.27 13.71 -31.82
CA ILE A 89 -0.97 13.16 -32.23
C ILE A 89 -0.88 11.68 -31.85
N TYR A 90 -1.20 11.31 -30.60
CA TYR A 90 -1.17 9.91 -30.16
C TYR A 90 -2.16 9.00 -30.91
N LEU A 91 -3.30 9.54 -31.34
CA LEU A 91 -4.29 8.81 -32.13
C LEU A 91 -3.74 8.33 -33.49
N LYS A 92 -2.66 8.93 -34.01
CA LYS A 92 -1.98 8.52 -35.25
C LYS A 92 -1.07 7.30 -35.08
N GLU A 93 -0.87 6.81 -33.86
CA GLU A 93 -0.08 5.60 -33.58
C GLU A 93 -0.81 4.35 -34.12
N ASN A 94 -0.10 3.57 -34.95
CA ASN A 94 -0.66 2.40 -35.63
C ASN A 94 -0.88 1.22 -34.67
N ASN A 95 -0.04 1.08 -33.64
CA ASN A 95 -0.18 0.02 -32.66
C ASN A 95 -1.25 0.40 -31.62
N LEU A 96 -2.40 -0.29 -31.65
CA LEU A 96 -3.54 0.04 -30.79
C LEU A 96 -3.23 -0.06 -29.29
N ASN A 97 -2.40 -1.02 -28.86
CA ASN A 97 -2.02 -1.15 -27.45
C ASN A 97 -1.14 0.02 -27.00
N LYS A 98 -0.19 0.41 -27.85
CA LYS A 98 0.68 1.57 -27.60
C LYS A 98 -0.11 2.88 -27.61
N LYS A 99 -1.01 3.05 -28.59
CA LYS A 99 -1.98 4.16 -28.69
C LYS A 99 -2.80 4.27 -27.40
N LEU A 100 -3.39 3.17 -26.95
CA LEU A 100 -4.22 3.13 -25.75
C LEU A 100 -3.44 3.47 -24.48
N LYS A 101 -2.23 2.92 -24.30
CA LYS A 101 -1.37 3.22 -23.15
C LYS A 101 -0.96 4.69 -23.09
N ARG A 102 -0.48 5.25 -24.20
CA ARG A 102 -0.06 6.67 -24.28
C ARG A 102 -1.18 7.60 -23.85
N ILE A 103 -2.36 7.42 -24.44
CA ILE A 103 -3.54 8.22 -24.13
C ILE A 103 -3.93 8.03 -22.65
N TYR A 104 -4.00 6.79 -22.19
CA TYR A 104 -4.36 6.47 -20.81
C TYR A 104 -3.43 7.14 -19.79
N TYR A 105 -2.12 7.00 -19.91
CA TYR A 105 -1.17 7.58 -18.95
C TYR A 105 -1.05 9.10 -19.07
N PHE A 106 -1.15 9.64 -20.28
CA PHE A 106 -1.20 11.09 -20.49
C PHE A 106 -2.44 11.69 -19.82
N THR A 107 -3.61 11.07 -19.99
CA THR A 107 -4.84 11.48 -19.32
C THR A 107 -4.75 11.32 -17.80
N TYR A 108 -4.13 10.24 -17.28
CA TYR A 108 -3.85 10.11 -15.84
C TYR A 108 -3.06 11.32 -15.33
N TYR A 109 -1.99 11.68 -16.04
CA TYR A 109 -1.09 12.77 -15.66
C TYR A 109 -1.76 14.15 -15.72
N LYS A 110 -2.56 14.41 -16.76
CA LYS A 110 -3.18 15.73 -17.01
C LYS A 110 -4.54 15.91 -16.32
N PHE A 111 -5.29 14.84 -16.07
CA PHE A 111 -6.68 14.88 -15.57
C PHE A 111 -6.96 13.89 -14.44
N PHE A 112 -5.99 13.75 -13.55
CA PHE A 112 -6.00 12.84 -12.43
C PHE A 112 -7.30 12.80 -11.60
N SER A 113 -7.98 13.93 -11.37
CA SER A 113 -9.17 13.98 -10.51
C SER A 113 -10.43 13.38 -11.15
N ILE A 114 -10.46 13.25 -12.48
CA ILE A 114 -11.54 12.64 -13.28
C ILE A 114 -11.08 11.40 -14.05
N PHE A 115 -9.83 10.99 -13.86
CA PHE A 115 -9.24 9.88 -14.59
C PHE A 115 -9.99 8.55 -14.38
N ASP A 116 -10.35 8.22 -13.14
CA ASP A 116 -11.06 6.96 -12.85
C ASP A 116 -12.42 6.92 -13.55
N TYR A 117 -13.05 8.08 -13.70
CA TYR A 117 -14.28 8.21 -14.47
C TYR A 117 -14.07 7.76 -15.91
N MET A 118 -13.06 8.34 -16.58
CA MET A 118 -12.76 8.00 -17.97
C MET A 118 -12.38 6.53 -18.11
N LYS A 119 -11.52 6.04 -17.20
CA LYS A 119 -11.08 4.63 -17.16
C LYS A 119 -12.26 3.68 -17.06
N ILE A 120 -13.15 3.91 -16.10
CA ILE A 120 -14.30 3.06 -15.83
C ILE A 120 -15.30 3.16 -16.98
N PHE A 121 -15.55 4.35 -17.51
CA PHE A 121 -16.46 4.52 -18.64
C PHE A 121 -15.99 3.74 -19.88
N GLY A 122 -14.68 3.73 -20.16
CA GLY A 122 -14.09 2.85 -21.18
C GLY A 122 -14.31 1.37 -20.88
N ALA A 123 -14.16 0.94 -19.61
CA ALA A 123 -14.37 -0.45 -19.20
C ALA A 123 -15.84 -0.88 -19.34
N ILE A 124 -16.79 -0.01 -18.97
CA ILE A 124 -18.24 -0.22 -19.15
C ILE A 124 -18.56 -0.30 -20.64
N SER A 125 -18.10 0.67 -21.43
CA SER A 125 -18.34 0.73 -22.89
C SER A 125 -17.83 -0.52 -23.62
N ASN A 126 -16.73 -1.10 -23.16
CA ASN A 126 -16.21 -2.35 -23.69
C ASN A 126 -17.00 -3.58 -23.22
N SER A 127 -17.53 -3.56 -21.99
CA SER A 127 -18.21 -4.72 -21.37
C SER A 127 -19.69 -4.82 -21.76
N PHE A 128 -20.33 -3.69 -22.11
CA PHE A 128 -21.73 -3.60 -22.53
C PHE A 128 -21.80 -3.20 -24.02
N LEU A 129 -22.21 -4.14 -24.87
CA LEU A 129 -22.40 -3.89 -26.31
C LEU A 129 -23.78 -3.28 -26.59
N SER A 130 -24.76 -3.61 -25.75
CA SER A 130 -26.10 -3.03 -25.74
C SER A 130 -26.51 -2.62 -24.32
N LEU A 131 -27.53 -1.75 -24.19
CA LEU A 131 -28.05 -1.32 -22.87
C LEU A 131 -28.65 -2.48 -22.06
N ASN A 132 -29.09 -3.55 -22.72
CA ASN A 132 -29.69 -4.73 -22.11
C ASN A 132 -28.68 -5.84 -21.79
N ASP A 133 -27.42 -5.65 -22.17
CA ASP A 133 -26.38 -6.64 -21.91
C ASP A 133 -26.14 -6.81 -20.41
N LYS A 134 -25.66 -8.00 -20.06
CA LYS A 134 -25.12 -8.28 -18.73
C LYS A 134 -23.60 -8.33 -18.80
N ALA A 135 -22.97 -7.79 -17.76
CA ALA A 135 -21.56 -7.96 -17.51
C ALA A 135 -21.34 -8.73 -16.21
N ILE A 136 -20.09 -9.08 -15.97
CA ILE A 136 -19.61 -9.71 -14.75
C ILE A 136 -18.66 -8.75 -14.06
N LEU A 137 -18.95 -8.48 -12.79
CA LEU A 137 -17.99 -7.87 -11.87
C LEU A 137 -17.36 -8.99 -11.06
N LEU A 138 -16.06 -9.19 -11.24
CA LEU A 138 -15.29 -10.24 -10.57
C LEU A 138 -14.25 -9.62 -9.66
N GLU A 139 -14.14 -10.11 -8.42
CA GLU A 139 -13.07 -9.76 -7.49
C GLU A 139 -12.23 -11.00 -7.19
N GLY A 140 -10.91 -10.87 -7.36
CA GLY A 140 -9.92 -11.83 -6.94
C GLY A 140 -9.08 -11.30 -5.78
N ASP A 141 -8.78 -12.17 -4.82
CA ASP A 141 -8.05 -11.88 -3.58
C ASP A 141 -6.95 -12.93 -3.38
N ILE A 142 -5.70 -12.45 -3.33
CA ILE A 142 -4.53 -13.25 -3.04
C ILE A 142 -4.36 -13.32 -1.52
N ASN A 143 -4.69 -14.48 -0.98
CA ASN A 143 -4.60 -14.76 0.44
C ASN A 143 -3.17 -15.11 0.85
N GLY A 144 -2.83 -14.82 2.12
CA GLY A 144 -1.60 -15.31 2.74
C GLY A 144 -0.36 -14.45 2.48
N ILE A 145 -0.53 -13.27 1.86
CA ILE A 145 0.56 -12.32 1.55
C ILE A 145 1.45 -12.05 2.77
N GLN A 146 0.87 -11.60 3.89
CA GLN A 146 1.64 -11.29 5.09
C GLN A 146 2.39 -12.52 5.63
N LYS A 147 1.71 -13.67 5.73
CA LYS A 147 2.34 -14.93 6.16
C LYS A 147 3.50 -15.31 5.25
N PHE A 148 3.37 -15.13 3.94
CA PHE A 148 4.43 -15.43 2.99
C PHE A 148 5.62 -14.47 3.11
N ILE A 149 5.37 -13.17 3.23
CA ILE A 149 6.41 -12.14 3.40
C ILE A 149 7.17 -12.37 4.70
N TYR A 150 6.46 -12.66 5.80
CA TYR A 150 7.07 -12.84 7.13
C TYR A 150 7.79 -14.17 7.28
N ASN A 151 7.41 -15.20 6.52
CA ASN A 151 8.02 -16.52 6.60
C ASN A 151 9.35 -16.60 5.84
N ILE A 152 10.35 -15.94 6.43
CA ILE A 152 11.74 -15.90 6.00
C ILE A 152 12.66 -15.79 7.22
N THR A 153 13.83 -16.40 7.17
CA THR A 153 14.85 -16.38 8.24
C THR A 153 15.95 -15.36 7.95
N ASN A 154 16.57 -14.83 9.02
CA ASN A 154 17.62 -13.81 8.96
C ASN A 154 19.01 -14.39 8.55
N VAL A 155 19.06 -15.23 7.52
CA VAL A 155 20.32 -15.75 6.94
C VAL A 155 20.88 -14.79 5.89
N GLU A 156 22.14 -14.95 5.46
CA GLU A 156 22.80 -14.07 4.49
C GLU A 156 21.94 -13.83 3.23
N GLY A 157 21.89 -12.59 2.74
CA GLY A 157 20.99 -12.19 1.63
C GLY A 157 19.52 -11.95 2.03
N PHE A 158 19.19 -12.01 3.33
CA PHE A 158 17.82 -11.86 3.86
C PHE A 158 17.11 -10.60 3.35
N VAL A 159 17.77 -9.43 3.40
CA VAL A 159 17.18 -8.14 2.99
C VAL A 159 16.82 -8.15 1.51
N LYS A 160 17.70 -8.67 0.65
CA LYS A 160 17.46 -8.81 -0.80
C LYS A 160 16.24 -9.69 -1.07
N ARG A 161 16.19 -10.87 -0.45
CA ARG A 161 15.06 -11.80 -0.59
C ARG A 161 13.76 -11.22 -0.06
N LEU A 162 13.79 -10.54 1.09
CA LEU A 162 12.61 -9.89 1.65
C LEU A 162 12.05 -8.83 0.69
N ARG A 163 12.91 -8.01 0.09
CA ARG A 163 12.53 -7.01 -0.93
C ARG A 163 11.90 -7.67 -2.15
N GLY A 164 12.57 -8.66 -2.74
CA GLY A 164 12.06 -9.35 -3.92
C GLY A 164 10.73 -10.05 -3.66
N ARG A 165 10.55 -10.69 -2.50
CA ARG A 165 9.28 -11.32 -2.10
C ARG A 165 8.15 -10.30 -1.99
N SER A 166 8.40 -9.20 -1.28
CA SER A 166 7.42 -8.13 -1.11
C SER A 166 7.00 -7.52 -2.45
N PHE A 167 7.98 -7.17 -3.29
CA PHE A 167 7.72 -6.62 -4.61
C PHE A 167 6.95 -7.59 -5.51
N PHE A 168 7.37 -8.85 -5.58
CA PHE A 168 6.69 -9.87 -6.38
C PHE A 168 5.21 -10.03 -5.97
N LEU A 169 4.92 -10.04 -4.66
CA LEU A 169 3.53 -10.12 -4.21
C LEU A 169 2.72 -8.86 -4.47
N SER A 170 3.35 -7.68 -4.47
CA SER A 170 2.69 -6.44 -4.84
C SER A 170 2.28 -6.40 -6.31
N ILE A 171 3.05 -7.04 -7.21
CA ILE A 171 2.79 -7.07 -8.66
C ILE A 171 1.94 -8.29 -9.09
N LEU A 172 1.90 -9.35 -8.29
CA LEU A 172 1.22 -10.59 -8.62
C LEU A 172 -0.26 -10.42 -9.01
N PRO A 173 -1.09 -9.59 -8.32
CA PRO A 173 -2.46 -9.32 -8.75
C PRO A 173 -2.56 -8.80 -10.18
N GLU A 174 -1.58 -7.99 -10.63
CA GLU A 174 -1.55 -7.43 -11.97
C GLU A 174 -1.11 -8.46 -13.02
N ILE A 175 -0.16 -9.33 -12.68
CA ILE A 175 0.22 -10.46 -13.54
C ILE A 175 -1.00 -11.36 -13.79
N ILE A 176 -1.75 -11.66 -12.73
CA ILE A 176 -2.95 -12.49 -12.80
C ILE A 176 -4.06 -11.78 -13.59
N SER A 177 -4.37 -10.52 -13.27
CA SER A 177 -5.43 -9.78 -13.96
C SER A 177 -5.14 -9.62 -15.46
N LYS A 178 -3.88 -9.32 -15.82
CA LYS A 178 -3.41 -9.25 -17.21
C LYS A 178 -3.53 -10.59 -17.93
N SER A 179 -3.14 -11.69 -17.28
CA SER A 179 -3.27 -13.03 -17.85
C SER A 179 -4.73 -13.39 -18.17
N ILE A 180 -5.64 -13.08 -17.25
CA ILE A 180 -7.08 -13.32 -17.40
C ILE A 180 -7.64 -12.50 -18.58
N LEU A 181 -7.38 -11.19 -18.61
CA LEU A 181 -7.91 -10.31 -19.65
C LEU A 181 -7.33 -10.63 -21.03
N ASN A 182 -6.03 -10.93 -21.11
CA ASN A 182 -5.40 -11.39 -22.36
C ASN A 182 -6.06 -12.67 -22.90
N SER A 183 -6.45 -13.60 -22.01
CA SER A 183 -7.10 -14.85 -22.43
C SER A 183 -8.44 -14.61 -23.16
N ILE A 184 -9.11 -13.49 -22.90
CA ILE A 184 -10.38 -13.11 -23.55
C ILE A 184 -10.22 -11.96 -24.55
N ASN A 185 -8.97 -11.58 -24.85
CA ASN A 185 -8.61 -10.43 -25.70
C ASN A 185 -9.22 -9.10 -25.22
N TYR A 186 -9.20 -8.85 -23.91
CA TYR A 186 -9.61 -7.59 -23.30
C TYR A 186 -8.41 -6.70 -22.97
N PRO A 187 -8.55 -5.36 -23.04
CA PRO A 187 -7.50 -4.46 -22.59
C PRO A 187 -7.31 -4.57 -21.08
N ILE A 188 -6.06 -4.46 -20.63
CA ILE A 188 -5.70 -4.49 -19.20
C ILE A 188 -6.46 -3.45 -18.37
N PHE A 189 -6.94 -2.37 -19.00
CA PHE A 189 -7.68 -1.27 -18.39
C PHE A 189 -9.14 -1.59 -18.04
N ASN A 190 -9.65 -2.77 -18.45
CA ASN A 190 -10.86 -3.37 -17.87
C ASN A 190 -10.64 -3.89 -16.43
N THR A 191 -9.42 -3.83 -15.92
CA THR A 191 -9.11 -3.94 -14.49
C THR A 191 -9.53 -2.66 -13.79
N ILE A 192 -10.64 -2.70 -13.07
CA ILE A 192 -11.19 -1.56 -12.33
C ILE A 192 -10.23 -1.16 -11.20
N TYR A 193 -9.87 -2.15 -10.39
CA TYR A 193 -9.01 -1.99 -9.22
C TYR A 193 -7.94 -3.08 -9.22
N VAL A 194 -6.73 -2.71 -8.81
CA VAL A 194 -5.63 -3.65 -8.54
C VAL A 194 -4.76 -3.03 -7.45
N GLY A 195 -4.56 -3.76 -6.35
CA GLY A 195 -3.83 -3.25 -5.18
C GLY A 195 -4.09 -4.08 -3.93
N GLY A 196 -3.15 -4.06 -2.97
CA GLY A 196 -3.29 -4.76 -1.69
C GLY A 196 -3.56 -6.27 -1.80
N GLY A 197 -3.03 -6.93 -2.83
CA GLY A 197 -3.28 -8.35 -3.08
C GLY A 197 -4.59 -8.67 -3.80
N LYS A 198 -5.40 -7.65 -4.13
CA LYS A 198 -6.70 -7.82 -4.79
C LYS A 198 -6.69 -7.26 -6.20
N PHE A 199 -7.60 -7.77 -7.03
CA PHE A 199 -7.92 -7.19 -8.31
C PHE A 199 -9.42 -7.31 -8.59
N GLN A 200 -9.98 -6.36 -9.33
CA GLN A 200 -11.38 -6.37 -9.74
C GLN A 200 -11.48 -6.17 -11.26
N LEU A 201 -12.20 -7.07 -11.93
CA LEU A 201 -12.37 -7.08 -13.38
C LEU A 201 -13.82 -6.80 -13.74
N LEU A 202 -14.02 -6.08 -14.85
CA LEU A 202 -15.31 -5.92 -15.50
C LEU A 202 -15.23 -6.44 -16.94
N PHE A 203 -16.06 -7.42 -17.27
CA PHE A 203 -16.10 -8.01 -18.62
C PHE A 203 -17.50 -8.52 -18.98
N ASN A 204 -17.76 -8.72 -20.27
CA ASN A 204 -19.06 -9.20 -20.74
C ASN A 204 -19.33 -10.65 -20.29
N ILE A 205 -20.58 -10.95 -19.91
CA ILE A 205 -20.98 -12.25 -19.35
C ILE A 205 -20.62 -13.46 -20.23
N LYS A 206 -20.55 -13.29 -21.56
CA LYS A 206 -20.22 -14.37 -22.50
C LYS A 206 -18.84 -15.00 -22.28
N PHE A 207 -17.95 -14.33 -21.54
CA PHE A 207 -16.61 -14.82 -21.25
C PHE A 207 -16.47 -15.49 -19.88
N LEU A 208 -17.55 -15.58 -19.10
CA LEU A 208 -17.52 -16.07 -17.72
C LEU A 208 -16.85 -17.45 -17.59
N ASP A 209 -17.27 -18.42 -18.41
CA ASP A 209 -16.74 -19.79 -18.33
C ASP A 209 -15.24 -19.85 -18.64
N LYS A 210 -14.79 -19.08 -19.65
CA LYS A 210 -13.37 -18.99 -20.03
C LYS A 210 -12.53 -18.34 -18.92
N VAL A 211 -13.06 -17.30 -18.27
CA VAL A 211 -12.40 -16.62 -17.14
C VAL A 211 -12.31 -17.55 -15.92
N ILE A 212 -13.38 -18.27 -15.58
CA ILE A 212 -13.38 -19.23 -14.46
C ILE A 212 -12.37 -20.35 -14.71
N ALA A 213 -12.33 -20.90 -15.93
CA ALA A 213 -11.35 -21.92 -16.30
C ALA A 213 -9.91 -21.41 -16.09
N LYS A 214 -9.60 -20.20 -16.56
CA LYS A 214 -8.28 -19.58 -16.38
C LYS A 214 -7.95 -19.30 -14.91
N LEU A 215 -8.92 -18.85 -14.12
CA LEU A 215 -8.74 -18.64 -12.68
C LEU A 215 -8.41 -19.95 -11.94
N ASN A 216 -9.08 -21.05 -12.27
CA ASN A 216 -8.81 -22.35 -11.67
C ASN A 216 -7.41 -22.89 -12.06
N GLU A 217 -7.00 -22.69 -13.30
CA GLU A 217 -5.64 -22.99 -13.78
C GLU A 217 -4.59 -22.20 -12.98
N ILE A 218 -4.76 -20.89 -12.86
CA ILE A 218 -3.87 -20.00 -12.09
C ILE A 218 -3.82 -20.43 -10.61
N ASN A 219 -4.97 -20.75 -10.01
CA ASN A 219 -5.02 -21.16 -8.61
C ASN A 219 -4.26 -22.47 -8.36
N LYS A 220 -4.31 -23.41 -9.31
CA LYS A 220 -3.50 -24.64 -9.28
C LYS A 220 -2.00 -24.33 -9.32
N ILE A 221 -1.57 -23.46 -10.24
CA ILE A 221 -0.17 -23.05 -10.37
C ILE A 221 0.33 -22.38 -9.08
N ILE A 222 -0.43 -21.44 -8.52
CA ILE A 222 -0.09 -20.76 -7.25
C ILE A 222 0.05 -21.76 -6.10
N LEU A 223 -0.84 -22.74 -6.02
CA LEU A 223 -0.80 -23.76 -4.98
C LEU A 223 0.46 -24.61 -5.10
N GLU A 224 0.79 -25.07 -6.32
CA GLU A 224 1.99 -25.87 -6.60
C GLU A 224 3.29 -25.10 -6.37
N ASP A 225 3.37 -23.83 -6.78
CA ASP A 225 4.58 -23.01 -6.68
C ASP A 225 4.86 -22.50 -5.27
N PHE A 226 3.84 -22.34 -4.43
CA PHE A 226 3.98 -21.77 -3.08
C PHE A 226 3.51 -22.70 -1.96
N SER A 227 3.33 -23.98 -2.25
CA SER A 227 2.96 -25.03 -1.27
C SER A 227 1.76 -24.63 -0.39
N GLY A 228 0.78 -23.93 -0.98
CA GLY A 228 -0.44 -23.48 -0.28
C GLY A 228 -0.28 -22.32 0.71
N LEU A 229 0.92 -21.70 0.83
CA LEU A 229 1.10 -20.47 1.63
C LEU A 229 0.34 -19.29 1.07
N ILE A 230 0.26 -19.23 -0.24
CA ILE A 230 -0.49 -18.25 -1.00
C ILE A 230 -1.62 -18.98 -1.72
N GLY A 231 -2.77 -18.33 -1.83
CA GLY A 231 -3.88 -18.88 -2.61
C GLY A 231 -4.74 -17.80 -3.23
N LEU A 232 -5.36 -18.10 -4.36
CA LEU A 232 -6.28 -17.19 -5.04
C LEU A 232 -7.72 -17.56 -4.69
N THR A 233 -8.43 -16.64 -4.05
CA THR A 233 -9.88 -16.71 -3.86
C THR A 233 -10.53 -15.73 -4.81
N PHE A 234 -11.67 -16.07 -5.39
CA PHE A 234 -12.41 -15.15 -6.24
C PHE A 234 -13.92 -15.35 -6.08
N ALA A 235 -14.66 -14.28 -6.34
CA ALA A 235 -16.11 -14.27 -6.43
C ALA A 235 -16.55 -13.33 -7.54
N TYR A 236 -17.80 -13.48 -7.98
CA TYR A 236 -18.36 -12.60 -9.00
C TYR A 236 -19.86 -12.39 -8.82
N VAL A 237 -20.35 -11.30 -9.41
CA VAL A 237 -21.77 -10.95 -9.50
C VAL A 237 -22.12 -10.54 -10.93
N GLU A 238 -23.35 -10.87 -11.35
CA GLU A 238 -23.92 -10.32 -12.57
C GLU A 238 -24.33 -8.87 -12.34
N ILE A 239 -23.98 -8.00 -13.29
CA ILE A 239 -24.23 -6.56 -13.24
C ILE A 239 -24.86 -6.07 -14.55
N LYS A 240 -25.86 -5.20 -14.43
CA LYS A 240 -26.49 -4.42 -15.52
C LYS A 240 -26.07 -2.96 -15.42
N LEU A 241 -26.38 -2.16 -16.44
CA LEU A 241 -26.07 -0.71 -16.39
C LEU A 241 -26.74 0.01 -15.22
N ASP A 242 -27.97 -0.36 -14.85
CA ASP A 242 -28.67 0.22 -13.69
C ASP A 242 -27.98 -0.02 -12.36
N ASP A 243 -27.26 -1.14 -12.24
CA ASP A 243 -26.60 -1.50 -10.99
C ASP A 243 -25.42 -0.56 -10.68
N PHE A 244 -24.90 0.20 -11.65
CA PHE A 244 -23.88 1.23 -11.39
C PHE A 244 -24.44 2.43 -10.62
N LYS A 245 -25.75 2.68 -10.68
CA LYS A 245 -26.45 3.71 -9.88
C LYS A 245 -26.64 3.27 -8.43
N ASN A 246 -26.67 1.95 -8.18
CA ASN A 246 -26.77 1.36 -6.84
C ASN A 246 -25.62 0.36 -6.61
N TYR A 247 -24.39 0.82 -6.89
CA TYR A 247 -23.20 -0.03 -6.88
C TYR A 247 -22.96 -0.65 -5.50
N LYS A 248 -23.30 0.09 -4.44
CA LYS A 248 -23.20 -0.36 -3.05
C LYS A 248 -23.83 -1.74 -2.83
N GLN A 249 -25.03 -1.99 -3.35
CA GLN A 249 -25.71 -3.26 -3.17
C GLN A 249 -24.95 -4.41 -3.82
N LYS A 250 -24.49 -4.22 -5.07
CA LYS A 250 -23.70 -5.23 -5.79
C LYS A 250 -22.31 -5.44 -5.19
N SER A 251 -21.67 -4.37 -4.71
CA SER A 251 -20.40 -4.44 -4.01
C SER A 251 -20.52 -5.25 -2.71
N MET A 252 -21.60 -5.04 -1.96
CA MET A 252 -21.86 -5.79 -0.72
C MET A 252 -22.16 -7.27 -1.01
N GLU A 253 -22.94 -7.55 -2.06
CA GLU A 253 -23.19 -8.93 -2.54
C GLU A 253 -21.87 -9.64 -2.91
N LEU A 254 -21.02 -8.96 -3.70
CA LEU A 254 -19.72 -9.48 -4.13
C LEU A 254 -18.79 -9.73 -2.93
N PHE A 255 -18.71 -8.78 -2.00
CA PHE A 255 -17.92 -8.92 -0.77
C PHE A 255 -18.38 -10.13 0.06
N GLN A 256 -19.69 -10.30 0.29
CA GLN A 256 -20.21 -11.44 1.04
C GLN A 256 -19.91 -12.78 0.36
N LYS A 257 -20.01 -12.85 -0.98
CA LYS A 257 -19.62 -14.05 -1.74
C LYS A 257 -18.13 -14.34 -1.59
N LEU A 258 -17.28 -13.32 -1.69
CA LEU A 258 -15.83 -13.47 -1.54
C LEU A 258 -15.45 -13.97 -0.15
N GLU A 259 -16.04 -13.38 0.91
CA GLU A 259 -15.80 -13.81 2.29
C GLU A 259 -16.22 -15.27 2.52
N ARG A 260 -17.33 -15.73 1.92
CA ARG A 260 -17.72 -17.16 1.96
C ARG A 260 -16.68 -18.06 1.30
N GLU A 261 -16.14 -17.66 0.15
CA GLU A 261 -15.10 -18.43 -0.55
C GLU A 261 -13.78 -18.47 0.24
N LYS A 262 -13.48 -17.45 1.06
CA LYS A 262 -12.29 -17.46 1.95
C LYS A 262 -12.34 -18.55 3.03
N TYR A 263 -13.52 -19.06 3.38
CA TYR A 263 -13.65 -20.22 4.28
C TYR A 263 -13.43 -21.56 3.56
N ARG A 264 -13.43 -21.58 2.22
CA ARG A 264 -13.32 -22.80 1.39
C ARG A 264 -12.07 -22.77 0.49
N LYS A 265 -10.96 -22.25 1.02
CA LYS A 265 -9.69 -22.13 0.28
C LYS A 265 -9.28 -23.47 -0.33
N PHE A 266 -8.86 -23.42 -1.59
CA PHE A 266 -8.38 -24.56 -2.37
C PHE A 266 -9.39 -25.70 -2.61
N TYR A 267 -10.62 -25.63 -2.07
CA TYR A 267 -11.61 -26.70 -2.14
C TYR A 267 -11.84 -27.23 -3.57
N LYS A 268 -11.87 -26.32 -4.55
CA LYS A 268 -12.11 -26.63 -5.97
C LYS A 268 -10.95 -27.34 -6.67
N ILE A 269 -9.73 -27.30 -6.10
CA ILE A 269 -8.51 -27.77 -6.76
C ILE A 269 -7.76 -28.86 -5.99
N LEU A 270 -8.05 -29.09 -4.70
CA LEU A 270 -7.32 -30.04 -3.84
C LEU A 270 -7.19 -31.46 -4.43
N ASN A 271 -8.22 -31.95 -5.13
CA ASN A 271 -8.20 -33.30 -5.71
C ASN A 271 -7.25 -33.45 -6.93
N ASN A 272 -6.77 -32.33 -7.49
CA ASN A 272 -6.05 -32.31 -8.78
C ASN A 272 -4.60 -31.79 -8.65
N VAL A 273 -4.05 -31.75 -7.43
CA VAL A 273 -2.70 -31.25 -7.15
C VAL A 273 -1.76 -32.40 -6.82
N SER A 274 -0.57 -32.36 -7.41
CA SER A 274 0.56 -33.18 -7.00
C SER A 274 1.59 -32.31 -6.28
N LEU A 275 1.67 -32.43 -4.94
CA LEU A 275 2.73 -31.78 -4.17
C LEU A 275 4.00 -32.62 -4.32
N LYS A 276 4.93 -32.16 -5.18
CA LYS A 276 6.20 -32.86 -5.44
C LYS A 276 7.24 -32.49 -4.39
N ILE A 277 7.64 -33.46 -3.56
CA ILE A 277 8.85 -33.33 -2.73
C ILE A 277 10.05 -33.56 -3.64
N LYS A 278 10.85 -32.50 -3.88
CA LYS A 278 11.98 -32.56 -4.83
C LYS A 278 13.28 -33.03 -4.17
N SER A 279 13.45 -32.83 -2.86
CA SER A 279 14.59 -33.32 -2.07
C SER A 279 14.23 -33.44 -0.58
N ASN A 280 15.11 -34.01 0.24
CA ASN A 280 14.93 -34.09 1.70
C ASN A 280 15.43 -32.82 2.44
N ASP A 281 16.17 -31.92 1.76
CA ASP A 281 16.77 -30.76 2.39
C ASP A 281 15.87 -29.53 2.28
N ILE A 282 15.41 -29.04 3.44
CA ILE A 282 14.57 -27.86 3.54
C ILE A 282 15.43 -26.59 3.34
N CYS A 283 14.96 -25.67 2.51
CA CYS A 283 15.60 -24.38 2.28
C CYS A 283 15.79 -23.60 3.60
N PRO A 284 17.01 -23.16 3.95
CA PRO A 284 17.27 -22.47 5.22
C PRO A 284 16.57 -21.10 5.33
N SER A 285 16.30 -20.46 4.18
CA SER A 285 15.64 -19.14 4.07
C SER A 285 14.12 -19.21 4.31
N CYS A 286 13.36 -19.93 3.47
CA CYS A 286 11.90 -19.98 3.58
C CYS A 286 11.37 -21.09 4.49
N ARG A 287 12.20 -22.11 4.82
CA ARG A 287 11.83 -23.25 5.68
C ARG A 287 10.62 -24.06 5.22
N ILE A 288 10.31 -24.03 3.91
CA ILE A 288 9.14 -24.69 3.32
C ILE A 288 9.54 -25.48 2.09
N GLU A 289 10.09 -24.78 1.10
CA GLU A 289 10.53 -25.42 -0.14
C GLU A 289 11.81 -26.23 0.07
N THR A 290 11.97 -27.25 -0.75
CA THR A 290 13.16 -28.08 -0.79
C THR A 290 14.21 -27.45 -1.71
N LYS A 291 15.49 -27.55 -1.35
CA LYS A 291 16.60 -27.08 -2.19
C LYS A 291 17.12 -28.20 -3.09
N TYR A 292 17.70 -27.87 -4.24
CA TYR A 292 18.42 -28.88 -5.02
C TYR A 292 19.71 -29.27 -4.30
N TYR A 293 20.22 -30.47 -4.57
CA TYR A 293 21.52 -30.90 -4.06
C TYR A 293 22.58 -29.90 -4.55
N ASP A 294 23.49 -29.48 -3.66
CA ASP A 294 24.49 -28.41 -3.86
C ASP A 294 24.01 -26.95 -3.78
N ASP A 295 22.70 -26.69 -3.82
CA ASP A 295 22.19 -25.32 -3.69
C ASP A 295 22.14 -24.85 -2.23
N GLU A 296 22.42 -23.55 -2.01
CA GLU A 296 22.23 -22.91 -0.70
C GLU A 296 20.74 -22.68 -0.40
N PHE A 297 19.98 -22.20 -1.40
CA PHE A 297 18.55 -21.86 -1.29
C PHE A 297 17.70 -22.53 -2.39
N CYS A 298 16.38 -22.64 -2.15
CA CYS A 298 15.45 -23.10 -3.19
C CYS A 298 15.35 -22.12 -4.37
N ASN A 299 14.86 -22.60 -5.52
CA ASN A 299 14.71 -21.82 -6.75
C ASN A 299 13.97 -20.49 -6.54
N TRP A 300 12.86 -20.49 -5.79
CA TRP A 300 12.11 -19.26 -5.49
C TRP A 300 12.92 -18.27 -4.67
N CYS A 301 13.62 -18.73 -3.62
CA CYS A 301 14.45 -17.84 -2.80
C CYS A 301 15.58 -17.19 -3.60
N LYS A 302 16.20 -17.93 -4.53
CA LYS A 302 17.19 -17.38 -5.46
C LYS A 302 16.60 -16.30 -6.37
N ARG A 303 15.46 -16.59 -7.02
CA ARG A 303 14.77 -15.61 -7.89
C ARG A 303 14.34 -14.34 -7.13
N PHE A 304 13.90 -14.48 -5.87
CA PHE A 304 13.60 -13.32 -5.03
C PHE A 304 14.83 -12.51 -4.66
N GLU A 305 15.97 -13.17 -4.43
CA GLU A 305 17.23 -12.48 -4.19
C GLU A 305 17.66 -11.65 -5.40
N GLU A 306 17.68 -12.28 -6.59
CA GLU A 306 17.99 -11.63 -7.87
C GLU A 306 17.06 -10.45 -8.15
N LEU A 307 15.75 -10.62 -7.94
CA LEU A 307 14.78 -9.54 -8.10
C LEU A 307 15.06 -8.40 -7.10
N GLY A 308 15.35 -8.73 -5.85
CA GLY A 308 15.68 -7.76 -4.80
C GLY A 308 16.92 -6.92 -5.10
N GLU A 309 17.90 -7.50 -5.78
CA GLU A 309 19.09 -6.80 -6.27
C GLU A 309 18.75 -5.88 -7.46
N LYS A 310 18.06 -6.42 -8.48
CA LYS A 310 17.69 -5.66 -9.67
C LYS A 310 16.83 -4.42 -9.34
N LEU A 311 15.98 -4.50 -8.32
CA LEU A 311 15.14 -3.38 -7.89
C LEU A 311 15.92 -2.14 -7.43
N LEU A 312 17.20 -2.26 -7.05
CA LEU A 312 18.00 -1.11 -6.63
C LEU A 312 18.42 -0.20 -7.77
N LYS A 313 18.75 -0.83 -8.90
CA LYS A 313 19.34 -0.16 -10.06
C LYS A 313 18.36 -0.03 -11.21
N GLY A 314 17.34 -0.89 -11.21
CA GLY A 314 16.35 -0.97 -12.27
C GLY A 314 15.44 0.24 -12.33
N SER A 315 15.30 0.78 -13.53
CA SER A 315 14.40 1.90 -13.83
C SER A 315 13.16 1.46 -14.61
N PHE A 316 13.17 0.23 -15.14
CA PHE A 316 12.13 -0.25 -16.05
C PHE A 316 11.58 -1.61 -15.60
N LEU A 317 10.25 -1.73 -15.53
CA LEU A 317 9.53 -2.98 -15.30
C LEU A 317 8.97 -3.48 -16.62
N VAL A 318 9.35 -4.70 -17.02
CA VAL A 318 8.86 -5.34 -18.23
C VAL A 318 7.97 -6.52 -17.87
N PHE A 319 6.84 -6.65 -18.57
CA PHE A 319 6.04 -7.87 -18.55
C PHE A 319 6.49 -8.78 -19.68
N SER A 320 6.83 -10.03 -19.34
CA SER A 320 7.33 -11.03 -20.28
C SER A 320 6.53 -12.33 -20.15
N ASN A 321 6.68 -13.21 -21.14
CA ASN A 321 6.11 -14.55 -21.10
C ASN A 321 7.07 -15.60 -20.51
N ASN A 322 8.37 -15.28 -20.39
CA ASN A 322 9.38 -16.25 -19.95
C ASN A 322 10.61 -15.63 -19.23
N ARG A 323 10.77 -14.30 -19.26
CA ARG A 323 11.95 -13.63 -18.70
C ARG A 323 11.72 -13.13 -17.27
N GLY A 324 12.69 -13.36 -16.40
CA GLY A 324 12.71 -12.87 -15.02
C GLY A 324 11.95 -13.77 -14.04
N ILE A 325 11.13 -13.18 -13.19
CA ILE A 325 10.36 -13.87 -12.13
C ILE A 325 8.87 -13.90 -12.47
N GLY A 326 8.22 -15.04 -12.29
CA GLY A 326 6.85 -15.23 -12.76
C GLY A 326 6.32 -16.63 -12.53
N LEU A 327 5.05 -16.79 -12.92
CA LEU A 327 4.31 -18.05 -12.89
C LEU A 327 4.14 -18.55 -14.32
N GLU A 328 4.49 -19.81 -14.55
CA GLU A 328 4.38 -20.46 -15.86
C GLU A 328 2.94 -20.42 -16.37
N ASN A 329 2.73 -20.17 -17.66
CA ASN A 329 1.40 -20.01 -18.29
C ASN A 329 0.52 -18.87 -17.74
N VAL A 330 1.01 -18.07 -16.79
CA VAL A 330 0.32 -16.89 -16.27
C VAL A 330 1.01 -15.62 -16.76
N GLY A 331 2.32 -15.50 -16.51
CA GLY A 331 3.11 -14.34 -16.89
C GLY A 331 4.33 -14.12 -15.99
N TYR A 332 5.31 -13.41 -16.53
CA TYR A 332 6.57 -13.07 -15.88
C TYR A 332 6.80 -11.57 -15.89
N ILE A 333 7.66 -11.13 -14.98
CA ILE A 333 8.17 -9.77 -14.94
C ILE A 333 9.68 -9.78 -14.82
N ASP A 334 10.30 -8.73 -15.33
CA ASP A 334 11.72 -8.48 -15.12
C ASP A 334 11.97 -6.98 -14.90
N ILE A 335 13.09 -6.68 -14.25
CA ILE A 335 13.51 -5.33 -13.91
C ILE A 335 14.80 -5.05 -14.67
N LEU A 336 14.80 -3.97 -15.46
CA LEU A 336 15.91 -3.58 -16.32
C LEU A 336 16.48 -2.22 -15.90
N GLU A 337 17.81 -2.11 -15.94
CA GLU A 337 18.55 -0.85 -15.74
C GLU A 337 18.58 -0.03 -17.02
N ASN A 338 18.83 -0.69 -18.16
CA ASN A 338 18.89 -0.06 -19.46
C ASN A 338 17.51 0.05 -20.11
N TYR A 339 17.33 1.08 -20.95
CA TYR A 339 16.10 1.33 -21.68
C TYR A 339 15.75 0.11 -22.57
N PRO A 340 14.57 -0.52 -22.40
CA PRO A 340 14.19 -1.68 -23.18
C PRO A 340 13.85 -1.29 -24.63
N ILE A 341 14.41 -2.01 -25.60
CA ILE A 341 14.14 -1.81 -27.03
C ILE A 341 13.05 -2.80 -27.47
N ASP A 342 12.03 -2.33 -28.19
CA ASP A 342 10.92 -3.13 -28.74
C ASP A 342 10.10 -3.94 -27.72
N GLU A 343 10.23 -3.61 -26.44
CA GLU A 343 9.46 -4.21 -25.35
C GLU A 343 8.44 -3.23 -24.77
N ASP A 344 7.34 -3.78 -24.26
CA ASP A 344 6.33 -3.03 -23.54
C ASP A 344 6.70 -2.97 -22.04
N PHE A 345 7.05 -1.78 -21.55
CA PHE A 345 7.60 -1.60 -20.20
C PHE A 345 6.97 -0.41 -19.47
N TYR A 346 7.15 -0.39 -18.15
CA TYR A 346 6.75 0.68 -17.25
C TYR A 346 7.98 1.33 -16.65
N ILE A 347 7.97 2.65 -16.53
CA ILE A 347 9.02 3.36 -15.80
C ILE A 347 8.70 3.33 -14.31
N LEU A 348 9.72 3.08 -13.50
CA LEU A 348 9.57 2.95 -12.06
C LEU A 348 9.84 4.28 -11.36
N ASN A 349 8.90 4.72 -10.51
CA ASN A 349 9.06 5.84 -9.58
C ASN A 349 9.41 7.22 -10.17
N ILE A 350 9.41 7.39 -11.50
CA ILE A 350 9.69 8.66 -12.17
C ILE A 350 8.40 9.22 -12.78
N LEU A 351 8.07 10.45 -12.39
CA LEU A 351 7.05 11.28 -13.03
C LEU A 351 7.77 12.23 -14.01
N SER A 352 7.88 11.84 -15.28
CA SER A 352 8.51 12.67 -16.32
C SER A 352 7.68 12.64 -17.60
N GLU A 353 7.25 13.81 -18.06
CA GLU A 353 6.42 13.99 -19.26
C GLU A 353 7.06 13.39 -20.51
N ALA A 354 8.37 13.56 -20.67
CA ALA A 354 9.14 13.03 -21.80
C ALA A 354 9.13 11.49 -21.89
N LEU A 355 8.72 10.81 -20.83
CA LEU A 355 8.77 9.36 -20.71
C LEU A 355 7.38 8.73 -20.47
N ILE A 356 6.30 9.51 -20.41
CA ILE A 356 4.91 9.02 -20.19
C ILE A 356 4.46 8.06 -21.30
N ASP A 357 5.11 8.12 -22.47
CA ASP A 357 4.80 7.32 -23.65
C ASP A 357 4.73 5.80 -23.42
N HIS A 358 5.40 5.31 -22.37
CA HIS A 358 5.47 3.89 -22.01
C HIS A 358 4.67 3.56 -20.74
N GLY A 359 4.18 4.58 -20.03
CA GLY A 359 3.54 4.44 -18.73
C GLY A 359 4.51 4.38 -17.57
N PHE A 360 3.99 4.59 -16.36
CA PHE A 360 4.78 4.59 -15.14
C PHE A 360 4.10 3.78 -14.05
N LYS A 361 4.90 3.37 -13.07
CA LYS A 361 4.44 2.63 -11.90
C LYS A 361 5.19 3.06 -10.65
N PHE A 362 4.44 3.33 -9.60
CA PHE A 362 5.00 3.48 -8.27
C PHE A 362 5.17 2.10 -7.65
N ILE A 363 6.40 1.77 -7.28
CA ILE A 363 6.73 0.53 -6.57
C ILE A 363 7.11 0.83 -5.13
N ASN A 364 7.26 -0.16 -4.27
CA ASN A 364 7.64 0.10 -2.88
C ASN A 364 8.96 0.91 -2.78
N PHE A 365 9.16 1.67 -1.71
CA PHE A 365 10.40 2.43 -1.49
C PHE A 365 11.59 1.46 -1.43
N VAL A 366 12.59 1.68 -2.28
CA VAL A 366 13.77 0.83 -2.38
C VAL A 366 14.95 1.55 -1.72
N GLN A 367 15.43 1.03 -0.60
CA GLN A 367 16.61 1.56 0.11
C GLN A 367 17.86 0.77 -0.24
N GLU A 368 19.05 1.34 -0.03
CA GLU A 368 20.30 0.57 -0.07
C GLU A 368 20.26 -0.63 0.90
N ILE A 369 21.04 -1.68 0.59
CA ILE A 369 21.06 -2.90 1.40
C ILE A 369 21.94 -2.63 2.63
N LYS A 370 21.34 -2.07 3.68
CA LYS A 370 21.91 -2.07 5.01
C LYS A 370 21.45 -3.31 5.77
N SER A 371 22.36 -3.94 6.51
CA SER A 371 21.97 -4.98 7.44
C SER A 371 21.14 -4.39 8.59
N PHE A 372 20.33 -5.23 9.25
CA PHE A 372 19.56 -4.81 10.42
C PHE A 372 20.44 -4.36 11.60
N SER A 373 21.68 -4.85 11.68
CA SER A 373 22.71 -4.36 12.61
C SER A 373 23.13 -2.94 12.28
N GLU A 374 23.39 -2.64 11.00
CA GLU A 374 23.83 -1.30 10.55
C GLU A 374 22.75 -0.23 10.80
N LEU A 375 21.47 -0.57 10.72
CA LEU A 375 20.36 0.37 10.99
C LEU A 375 20.34 0.89 12.44
N VAL A 376 20.99 0.19 13.37
CA VAL A 376 21.02 0.54 14.80
C VAL A 376 22.42 0.91 15.30
N GLU A 377 23.37 1.10 14.38
CA GLU A 377 24.64 1.75 14.70
C GLU A 377 24.37 3.24 15.07
N ASP A 378 25.28 3.86 15.84
CA ASP A 378 25.16 5.18 16.54
C ASP A 378 24.82 5.11 18.05
N GLU A 379 24.36 6.25 18.59
CA GLU A 379 24.03 6.55 19.98
C GLU A 379 22.68 5.96 20.45
N GLY A 380 22.61 5.65 21.74
CA GLY A 380 21.38 5.18 22.39
C GLY A 380 21.23 3.65 22.40
N TYR A 381 20.06 3.17 22.80
CA TYR A 381 19.84 1.73 22.88
C TYR A 381 19.71 1.08 21.49
N LYS A 382 20.61 0.13 21.18
CA LYS A 382 20.64 -0.63 19.91
C LYS A 382 19.46 -1.60 19.76
N LYS A 383 18.27 -1.04 19.48
CA LYS A 383 17.02 -1.77 19.25
C LYS A 383 16.41 -1.37 17.92
N LEU A 384 15.88 -2.36 17.22
CA LEU A 384 15.00 -2.14 16.08
C LEU A 384 13.58 -1.94 16.59
N ALA A 385 12.87 -0.98 16.00
CA ALA A 385 11.42 -0.93 16.08
C ALA A 385 10.81 -1.38 14.76
N TYR A 386 9.76 -2.18 14.88
CA TYR A 386 8.91 -2.61 13.79
C TYR A 386 7.63 -1.79 13.87
N LEU A 387 7.31 -1.08 12.79
CA LEU A 387 6.13 -0.26 12.65
C LEU A 387 5.19 -0.91 11.64
N LYS A 388 3.95 -1.15 12.07
CA LYS A 388 2.85 -1.47 11.16
C LYS A 388 1.77 -0.40 11.29
N ILE A 389 1.29 0.11 10.17
CA ILE A 389 0.21 1.10 10.09
C ILE A 389 -0.88 0.55 9.17
N ASP A 390 -2.14 0.84 9.52
CA ASP A 390 -3.32 0.47 8.73
C ASP A 390 -4.41 1.54 8.87
N VAL A 391 -5.19 1.76 7.80
CA VAL A 391 -6.26 2.76 7.78
C VAL A 391 -7.51 2.25 8.51
N ASN A 392 -8.00 3.05 9.46
CA ASN A 392 -9.19 2.71 10.22
C ASN A 392 -10.47 2.89 9.39
N LYS A 393 -11.38 1.91 9.51
CA LYS A 393 -12.75 1.95 8.98
C LYS A 393 -12.83 2.20 7.46
N LEU A 394 -11.79 1.87 6.69
CA LEU A 394 -11.76 2.11 5.25
C LEU A 394 -12.90 1.35 4.53
N GLY A 395 -13.11 0.08 4.86
CA GLY A 395 -14.23 -0.71 4.32
C GLY A 395 -15.60 -0.13 4.65
N PHE A 396 -15.76 0.44 5.85
CA PHE A 396 -17.00 1.14 6.24
C PHE A 396 -17.19 2.41 5.42
N LYS A 397 -16.13 3.21 5.20
CA LYS A 397 -16.19 4.41 4.35
C LYS A 397 -16.59 4.03 2.91
N PHE A 398 -16.00 2.99 2.33
CA PHE A 398 -16.40 2.50 1.01
C PHE A 398 -17.88 2.07 0.97
N SER A 399 -18.39 1.46 2.03
CA SER A 399 -19.80 1.05 2.11
C SER A 399 -20.80 2.21 2.18
N GLN A 400 -20.35 3.43 2.51
CA GLN A 400 -21.20 4.62 2.56
C GLN A 400 -21.33 5.33 1.21
N VAL A 401 -20.50 4.96 0.24
CA VAL A 401 -20.44 5.62 -1.07
C VAL A 401 -21.29 4.82 -2.06
N ASP A 402 -22.31 5.47 -2.62
CA ASP A 402 -23.26 4.82 -3.54
C ASP A 402 -22.71 4.72 -4.98
N SER A 403 -21.81 5.63 -5.36
CA SER A 403 -21.21 5.70 -6.70
C SER A 403 -19.95 4.85 -6.82
N PHE A 404 -19.95 3.96 -7.81
CA PHE A 404 -18.77 3.15 -8.17
C PHE A 404 -17.51 3.98 -8.43
N PHE A 405 -17.68 5.12 -9.08
CA PHE A 405 -16.59 6.02 -9.44
C PHE A 405 -15.95 6.66 -8.22
N GLU A 406 -16.77 7.04 -7.24
CA GLU A 406 -16.29 7.64 -6.00
C GLU A 406 -15.52 6.61 -5.15
N VAL A 407 -15.97 5.35 -5.13
CA VAL A 407 -15.24 4.24 -4.49
C VAL A 407 -13.88 4.03 -5.15
N SER A 408 -13.84 3.93 -6.48
CA SER A 408 -12.59 3.74 -7.23
C SER A 408 -11.61 4.90 -7.02
N ARG A 409 -12.12 6.14 -7.05
CA ARG A 409 -11.33 7.34 -6.81
C ARG A 409 -10.79 7.37 -5.39
N LEU A 410 -11.62 7.16 -4.37
CA LEU A 410 -11.18 7.11 -2.98
C LEU A 410 -10.10 6.04 -2.77
N SER A 411 -10.30 4.84 -3.31
CA SER A 411 -9.33 3.75 -3.22
C SER A 411 -7.98 4.12 -3.84
N ARG A 412 -7.98 4.75 -5.02
CA ARG A 412 -6.75 5.25 -5.66
C ARG A 412 -6.07 6.37 -4.87
N PHE A 413 -6.84 7.30 -4.29
CA PHE A 413 -6.29 8.38 -3.46
C PHE A 413 -5.61 7.86 -2.19
N ILE A 414 -6.14 6.78 -1.60
CA ILE A 414 -5.51 6.11 -0.47
C ILE A 414 -4.26 5.38 -0.93
N ASP A 415 -4.34 4.57 -1.99
CA ASP A 415 -3.16 3.88 -2.52
C ASP A 415 -2.01 4.84 -2.82
N LEU A 416 -2.28 5.98 -3.45
CA LEU A 416 -1.23 6.96 -3.78
C LEU A 416 -0.57 7.61 -2.56
N PHE A 417 -1.27 7.70 -1.43
CA PHE A 417 -0.62 8.11 -0.20
C PHE A 417 0.46 7.08 0.18
N PHE A 418 0.10 5.80 0.25
CA PHE A 418 1.02 4.74 0.69
C PHE A 418 2.07 4.36 -0.36
N SER A 419 1.72 4.34 -1.65
CA SER A 419 2.59 3.87 -2.73
C SER A 419 3.49 4.98 -3.30
N MET A 420 3.10 6.25 -3.19
CA MET A 420 3.83 7.38 -3.75
C MET A 420 4.21 8.43 -2.70
N TYR A 421 3.25 9.00 -1.99
CA TYR A 421 3.48 10.15 -1.09
C TYR A 421 4.47 9.82 0.03
N LEU A 422 4.31 8.66 0.66
CA LEU A 422 5.17 8.25 1.77
C LEU A 422 6.65 8.13 1.39
N LYS A 423 7.00 7.91 0.12
CA LYS A 423 8.40 7.85 -0.32
C LYS A 423 9.15 9.13 0.00
N PHE A 424 8.53 10.29 -0.21
CA PHE A 424 9.15 11.58 0.09
C PHE A 424 9.42 11.75 1.58
N ILE A 425 8.57 11.17 2.44
CA ILE A 425 8.81 11.12 3.87
C ILE A 425 9.97 10.16 4.15
N PHE A 426 9.93 8.95 3.59
CA PHE A 426 10.94 7.92 3.80
C PHE A 426 12.35 8.35 3.37
N GLU A 427 12.50 9.18 2.34
CA GLU A 427 13.79 9.74 1.92
C GLU A 427 14.52 10.47 3.05
N LYS A 428 13.78 11.16 3.94
CA LYS A 428 14.37 11.84 5.11
C LYS A 428 14.95 10.86 6.14
N TYR A 429 14.48 9.61 6.13
CA TYR A 429 14.82 8.57 7.09
C TYR A 429 15.56 7.38 6.44
N LYS A 430 15.94 7.49 5.16
CA LYS A 430 16.44 6.37 4.34
C LYS A 430 17.61 5.61 4.96
N ASP A 431 18.41 6.27 5.78
CA ASP A 431 19.56 5.70 6.45
C ASP A 431 19.23 4.88 7.71
N TYR A 432 18.01 5.00 8.22
CA TYR A 432 17.57 4.45 9.50
C TYR A 432 16.42 3.46 9.39
N ILE A 433 15.83 3.32 8.20
CA ILE A 433 14.65 2.48 7.97
C ILE A 433 14.84 1.54 6.79
N TYR A 434 14.10 0.45 6.83
CA TYR A 434 13.89 -0.48 5.75
C TYR A 434 12.39 -0.71 5.59
N VAL A 435 11.83 -0.33 4.44
CA VAL A 435 10.39 -0.48 4.16
C VAL A 435 10.15 -1.86 3.59
N VAL A 436 9.45 -2.70 4.34
CA VAL A 436 9.12 -4.06 3.91
C VAL A 436 8.04 -3.99 2.81
N TYR A 437 6.94 -3.28 3.06
CA TYR A 437 5.90 -2.98 2.08
C TYR A 437 5.17 -1.68 2.43
N SER A 438 4.66 -1.00 1.41
CA SER A 438 3.84 0.21 1.50
C SER A 438 2.95 0.28 0.25
N GLY A 439 1.64 0.14 0.40
CA GLY A 439 0.70 0.17 -0.72
C GLY A 439 -0.73 -0.15 -0.32
N GLY A 440 -1.70 0.25 -1.14
CA GLY A 440 -3.11 0.19 -0.74
C GLY A 440 -3.34 1.05 0.49
N ASP A 441 -3.68 0.40 1.60
CA ASP A 441 -4.01 1.00 2.89
C ASP A 441 -3.08 0.53 4.04
N ASP A 442 -2.03 -0.22 3.72
CA ASP A 442 -1.11 -0.80 4.69
C ASP A 442 0.34 -0.35 4.52
N LEU A 443 1.05 -0.33 5.66
CA LEU A 443 2.47 -0.05 5.73
C LEU A 443 3.13 -0.95 6.77
N PHE A 444 4.27 -1.53 6.39
CA PHE A 444 5.14 -2.23 7.31
C PHE A 444 6.62 -1.92 7.05
N LEU A 445 7.30 -1.42 8.07
CA LEU A 445 8.70 -1.06 8.00
C LEU A 445 9.42 -1.36 9.32
N VAL A 446 10.75 -1.39 9.27
CA VAL A 446 11.63 -1.67 10.40
C VAL A 446 12.77 -0.67 10.39
N GLY A 447 13.26 -0.26 11.56
CA GLY A 447 14.34 0.71 11.63
C GLY A 447 14.74 1.04 13.06
N ARG A 448 15.61 2.05 13.21
CA ARG A 448 16.05 2.50 14.54
C ARG A 448 14.88 3.02 15.35
N TRP A 449 14.75 2.58 16.60
CA TRP A 449 13.52 2.80 17.38
C TRP A 449 13.08 4.27 17.51
N ASP A 450 14.02 5.21 17.65
CA ASP A 450 13.74 6.63 17.82
C ASP A 450 13.23 7.25 16.52
N LYS A 451 13.86 6.89 15.39
CA LYS A 451 13.45 7.30 14.04
C LYS A 451 12.13 6.72 13.61
N ILE A 452 11.81 5.52 14.05
CA ILE A 452 10.51 4.90 13.81
C ILE A 452 9.37 5.63 14.53
N ILE A 453 9.60 6.09 15.77
CA ILE A 453 8.60 6.88 16.49
C ILE A 453 8.40 8.24 15.81
N GLU A 454 9.48 8.93 15.43
CA GLU A 454 9.43 10.18 14.65
C GLU A 454 8.60 10.02 13.37
N LEU A 455 8.93 8.98 12.61
CA LEU A 455 8.27 8.68 11.34
C LEU A 455 6.79 8.36 11.53
N ALA A 456 6.41 7.59 12.56
CA ALA A 456 5.01 7.28 12.83
C ALA A 456 4.18 8.54 13.13
N ILE A 457 4.74 9.48 13.90
CA ILE A 457 4.09 10.77 14.20
C ILE A 457 3.94 11.60 12.92
N GLU A 458 4.99 11.71 12.11
CA GLU A 458 4.98 12.46 10.85
C GLU A 458 3.95 11.88 9.86
N ILE A 459 3.93 10.55 9.69
CA ILE A 459 2.94 9.87 8.82
C ILE A 459 1.51 10.18 9.25
N ASN A 460 1.21 10.15 10.54
CA ASN A 460 -0.14 10.45 11.04
C ASN A 460 -0.57 11.90 10.73
N LYS A 461 0.33 12.87 10.92
CA LYS A 461 0.05 14.28 10.59
C LYS A 461 -0.22 14.46 9.10
N GLU A 462 0.64 13.89 8.27
CA GLU A 462 0.51 13.98 6.82
C GLU A 462 -0.75 13.25 6.33
N PHE A 463 -1.09 12.10 6.91
CA PHE A 463 -2.31 11.37 6.57
C PHE A 463 -3.57 12.14 6.97
N LYS A 464 -3.61 12.74 8.16
CA LYS A 464 -4.71 13.62 8.59
C LYS A 464 -4.86 14.81 7.65
N GLN A 465 -3.75 15.41 7.20
CA GLN A 465 -3.81 16.51 6.24
C GLN A 465 -4.26 16.05 4.84
N TRP A 466 -3.79 14.89 4.39
CA TRP A 466 -4.15 14.28 3.09
C TRP A 466 -5.66 14.01 3.00
N THR A 467 -6.20 13.41 4.06
CA THR A 467 -7.61 13.01 4.16
C THR A 467 -8.52 14.08 4.78
N LYS A 468 -8.00 15.27 5.07
CA LYS A 468 -8.76 16.36 5.75
C LYS A 468 -9.45 15.91 7.04
N ASN A 469 -8.79 15.05 7.82
CA ASN A 469 -9.29 14.44 9.06
C ASN A 469 -10.52 13.52 8.89
N ASP A 470 -10.89 13.15 7.66
CA ASP A 470 -12.03 12.26 7.41
C ASP A 470 -11.70 10.79 7.74
N LEU A 471 -10.41 10.43 7.69
CA LEU A 471 -9.91 9.11 8.05
C LEU A 471 -8.83 9.20 9.11
N SER A 472 -8.65 8.10 9.84
CA SER A 472 -7.57 7.92 10.80
C SER A 472 -6.81 6.63 10.52
N ILE A 473 -5.63 6.50 11.11
CA ILE A 473 -4.81 5.30 11.06
C ILE A 473 -4.62 4.74 12.47
N SER A 474 -4.37 3.44 12.55
CA SER A 474 -3.85 2.80 13.75
C SER A 474 -2.41 2.32 13.50
N ALA A 475 -1.58 2.32 14.53
CA ALA A 475 -0.19 1.95 14.48
C ALA A 475 0.20 0.97 15.59
N SER A 476 1.16 0.11 15.30
CA SER A 476 1.80 -0.79 16.26
C SER A 476 3.31 -0.66 16.13
N ILE A 477 3.98 -0.32 17.23
CA ILE A 477 5.42 -0.11 17.34
C ILE A 477 5.98 -1.09 18.37
N ASN A 478 6.76 -2.07 17.91
CA ASN A 478 7.32 -3.10 18.78
C ASN A 478 8.83 -3.16 18.65
N LEU A 479 9.52 -3.27 19.79
CA LEU A 479 10.96 -3.13 19.88
C LEU A 479 11.62 -4.49 20.13
N PHE A 480 12.65 -4.79 19.34
CA PHE A 480 13.38 -6.06 19.39
C PHE A 480 14.89 -5.85 19.26
N ASP A 481 15.68 -6.84 19.67
CA ASP A 481 17.10 -6.90 19.33
C ASP A 481 17.28 -7.09 17.82
N TYR A 482 18.38 -6.58 17.27
CA TYR A 482 18.65 -6.65 15.82
C TYR A 482 18.79 -8.09 15.29
N ASN A 483 19.14 -9.03 16.16
CA ASN A 483 19.26 -10.46 15.84
C ASN A 483 17.98 -11.26 16.13
N TYR A 484 16.92 -10.62 16.63
CA TYR A 484 15.65 -11.29 16.86
C TYR A 484 15.05 -11.75 15.51
N PRO A 485 14.49 -12.97 15.41
CA PRO A 485 13.99 -13.46 14.12
C PRO A 485 12.88 -12.58 13.55
N PHE A 486 13.05 -12.13 12.30
CA PHE A 486 12.13 -11.20 11.62
C PHE A 486 10.69 -11.71 11.62
N LYS A 487 10.49 -13.00 11.33
CA LYS A 487 9.19 -13.66 11.31
C LYS A 487 8.38 -13.37 12.58
N PHE A 488 8.97 -13.62 13.74
CA PHE A 488 8.27 -13.45 15.01
C PHE A 488 8.04 -11.97 15.35
N ALA A 489 9.00 -11.09 15.04
CA ALA A 489 8.82 -9.65 15.24
C ALA A 489 7.65 -9.11 14.40
N ALA A 490 7.55 -9.55 13.14
CA ALA A 490 6.49 -9.16 12.23
C ALA A 490 5.12 -9.72 12.64
N GLU A 491 5.05 -10.98 13.09
CA GLU A 491 3.83 -11.60 13.61
C GLU A 491 3.33 -10.89 14.89
N ILE A 492 4.23 -10.63 15.85
CA ILE A 492 3.90 -9.92 17.10
C ILE A 492 3.41 -8.50 16.77
N THR A 493 4.13 -7.78 15.91
CA THR A 493 3.77 -6.41 15.53
C THR A 493 2.41 -6.35 14.86
N SER A 494 2.12 -7.31 13.97
CA SER A 494 0.82 -7.43 13.30
C SER A 494 -0.30 -7.71 14.28
N LYS A 495 -0.12 -8.69 15.17
CA LYS A 495 -1.11 -9.03 16.20
C LYS A 495 -1.42 -7.83 17.11
N ASN A 496 -0.40 -7.06 17.49
CA ASN A 496 -0.56 -5.89 18.34
C ASN A 496 -1.28 -4.73 17.61
N LEU A 497 -1.18 -4.64 16.29
CA LEU A 497 -1.99 -3.71 15.50
C LEU A 497 -3.46 -4.14 15.49
N ASP A 498 -3.74 -5.43 15.31
CA ASP A 498 -5.11 -5.97 15.33
C ASP A 498 -5.76 -5.68 16.68
N ILE A 499 -5.05 -5.92 17.78
CA ILE A 499 -5.49 -5.58 19.15
C ILE A 499 -5.79 -4.08 19.28
N ALA A 500 -4.92 -3.20 18.75
CA ALA A 500 -5.16 -1.76 18.80
C ALA A 500 -6.43 -1.35 18.05
N LYS A 501 -6.70 -1.95 16.88
CA LYS A 501 -7.90 -1.71 16.09
C LYS A 501 -9.16 -2.21 16.78
N GLU A 502 -9.12 -3.41 17.36
CA GLU A 502 -10.23 -4.00 18.11
C GLU A 502 -10.61 -3.16 19.33
N GLU A 503 -9.61 -2.63 20.06
CA GLU A 503 -9.80 -1.75 21.22
C GLU A 503 -10.12 -0.29 20.85
N GLY A 504 -10.15 0.04 19.56
CA GLY A 504 -10.38 1.40 19.06
C GLY A 504 -9.30 2.40 19.50
N LYS A 505 -8.05 1.94 19.61
CA LYS A 505 -6.88 2.75 20.01
C LYS A 505 -6.03 3.12 18.81
N GLU A 506 -5.38 4.27 18.90
CA GLU A 506 -4.56 4.79 17.79
C GLU A 506 -3.19 4.11 17.73
N VAL A 507 -2.45 4.03 18.84
CA VAL A 507 -1.08 3.48 18.83
C VAL A 507 -0.90 2.43 19.93
N PHE A 508 -0.32 1.30 19.58
CA PHE A 508 0.24 0.33 20.52
C PHE A 508 1.77 0.42 20.53
N ILE A 509 2.36 0.74 21.68
CA ILE A 509 3.82 0.85 21.86
C ILE A 509 4.22 0.42 23.28
N LEU A 510 5.32 -0.32 23.43
CA LEU A 510 5.85 -0.75 24.74
C LEU A 510 4.77 -1.42 25.63
N ASN A 511 3.95 -2.27 25.01
CA ASN A 511 2.82 -2.98 25.63
C ASN A 511 1.71 -2.08 26.17
N LYS A 512 1.50 -0.89 25.56
CA LYS A 512 0.52 0.11 26.00
C LYS A 512 -0.17 0.78 24.84
N PHE A 513 -1.37 1.29 25.13
CA PHE A 513 -2.10 2.15 24.23
C PHE A 513 -1.82 3.62 24.53
N ILE A 514 -1.63 4.40 23.48
CA ILE A 514 -1.43 5.85 23.53
C ILE A 514 -2.05 6.49 22.28
N SER A 515 -2.47 7.76 22.35
CA SER A 515 -2.85 8.51 21.14
C SER A 515 -1.60 9.00 20.39
N PHE A 516 -1.73 9.33 19.11
CA PHE A 516 -0.61 9.95 18.37
C PHE A 516 -0.20 11.30 18.96
N GLU A 517 -1.15 12.08 19.47
CA GLU A 517 -0.89 13.37 20.11
C GLU A 517 -0.11 13.19 21.42
N GLU A 518 -0.54 12.26 22.27
CA GLU A 518 0.17 11.93 23.51
C GLU A 518 1.57 11.36 23.20
N LEU A 519 1.70 10.51 22.19
CA LEU A 519 3.00 9.96 21.77
C LEU A 519 3.95 11.05 21.29
N GLU A 520 3.46 12.00 20.50
CA GLU A 520 4.24 13.16 20.05
C GLU A 520 4.74 13.99 21.24
N ASN A 521 3.83 14.34 22.17
CA ASN A 521 4.17 15.12 23.35
C ASN A 521 5.24 14.41 24.19
N VAL A 522 5.06 13.10 24.44
CA VAL A 522 6.02 12.29 25.19
C VAL A 522 7.36 12.20 24.48
N TYR A 523 7.37 11.99 23.16
CA TYR A 523 8.61 11.82 22.42
C TYR A 523 9.40 13.15 22.31
N ASN A 524 8.71 14.27 22.12
CA ASN A 524 9.32 15.61 22.17
C ASN A 524 9.90 15.90 23.56
N ASP A 525 9.17 15.58 24.62
CA ASP A 525 9.67 15.67 25.99
C ASP A 525 10.91 14.79 26.19
N VAL A 526 10.92 13.55 25.72
CA VAL A 526 12.09 12.66 25.85
C VAL A 526 13.30 13.24 25.11
N LYS A 527 13.12 13.81 23.92
CA LYS A 527 14.20 14.43 23.15
C LYS A 527 14.84 15.60 23.89
N GLU A 528 14.02 16.51 24.39
CA GLU A 528 14.47 17.70 25.12
C GLU A 528 15.12 17.29 26.46
N LYS A 529 14.42 16.45 27.23
CA LYS A 529 14.81 16.10 28.59
C LYS A 529 15.96 15.12 28.67
N ALA A 530 16.20 14.29 27.66
CA ALA A 530 17.36 13.40 27.64
C ALA A 530 18.68 14.18 27.76
N GLU A 531 18.81 15.32 27.07
CA GLU A 531 19.99 16.16 27.18
C GLU A 531 19.93 17.06 28.43
N GLU A 532 18.76 17.62 28.76
CA GLU A 532 18.62 18.48 29.94
C GLU A 532 18.94 17.74 31.24
N TYR A 533 18.50 16.49 31.38
CA TYR A 533 18.71 15.67 32.58
C TYR A 533 20.06 14.96 32.61
N LYS A 534 20.82 14.99 31.53
CA LYS A 534 22.15 14.39 31.45
C LYS A 534 23.03 14.93 32.57
N ASN A 535 23.70 14.02 33.28
CA ASN A 535 24.52 14.31 34.48
C ASN A 535 23.78 14.95 35.67
N LYS A 536 22.50 15.31 35.56
CA LYS A 536 21.67 15.91 36.62
C LYS A 536 20.73 14.90 37.27
N ILE A 537 20.24 13.94 36.50
CA ILE A 537 19.42 12.83 36.98
C ILE A 537 20.11 11.51 36.63
N SER A 538 20.42 10.70 37.64
CA SER A 538 21.01 9.38 37.38
C SER A 538 20.03 8.43 36.70
N ARG A 539 20.50 7.63 35.74
CA ARG A 539 19.71 6.56 35.11
C ARG A 539 19.12 5.58 36.13
N SER A 540 19.86 5.29 37.19
CA SER A 540 19.40 4.44 38.29
C SER A 540 18.21 5.05 39.04
N LEU A 541 18.12 6.37 39.16
CA LEU A 541 16.93 7.04 39.70
C LEU A 541 15.73 6.86 38.77
N ILE A 542 15.91 7.10 37.47
CA ILE A 542 14.84 6.95 36.46
C ILE A 542 14.29 5.51 36.48
N TYR A 543 15.18 4.52 36.53
CA TYR A 543 14.78 3.11 36.63
C TYR A 543 14.03 2.78 37.94
N ARG A 544 14.49 3.30 39.08
CA ARG A 544 13.77 3.12 40.37
C ARG A 544 12.36 3.70 40.31
N VAL A 545 12.21 4.90 39.76
CA VAL A 545 10.91 5.56 39.59
C VAL A 545 10.00 4.73 38.68
N TYR A 546 10.53 4.20 37.58
CA TYR A 546 9.80 3.29 36.69
C TYR A 546 9.29 2.02 37.41
N ILE A 547 10.14 1.36 38.19
CA ILE A 547 9.74 0.17 38.96
C ILE A 547 8.68 0.52 40.02
N MET A 548 8.75 1.70 40.62
CA MET A 548 7.77 2.17 41.59
C MET A 548 6.39 2.38 40.96
N LEU A 549 6.33 2.93 39.75
CA LEU A 549 5.06 3.07 39.00
C LEU A 549 4.36 1.72 38.81
N LYS A 550 5.12 0.65 38.53
CA LYS A 550 4.57 -0.70 38.36
C LYS A 550 3.99 -1.31 39.64
N ARG A 551 4.47 -0.90 40.82
CA ARG A 551 4.04 -1.48 42.12
C ARG A 551 2.79 -0.82 42.71
N LYS A 552 2.40 0.38 42.26
CA LYS A 552 1.24 1.22 42.64
C LYS A 552 1.10 1.60 44.14
N TYR A 553 1.44 0.72 45.08
CA TYR A 553 1.40 1.01 46.52
C TYR A 553 2.53 1.96 46.94
N LEU A 554 2.19 2.95 47.79
CA LEU A 554 3.13 3.95 48.33
C LEU A 554 3.89 4.76 47.27
N PHE A 555 3.38 4.83 46.03
CA PHE A 555 4.05 5.53 44.94
C PHE A 555 4.37 6.98 45.31
N PHE A 556 3.36 7.78 45.71
CA PHE A 556 3.58 9.21 45.96
C PHE A 556 4.61 9.48 47.06
N PRO A 557 4.49 8.96 48.30
CA PRO A 557 5.48 9.23 49.34
C PRO A 557 6.90 8.83 48.94
N MET A 558 7.05 7.64 48.34
CA MET A 558 8.35 7.17 47.89
C MET A 558 8.90 8.00 46.73
N PHE A 559 8.04 8.40 45.78
CA PHE A 559 8.43 9.18 44.61
C PHE A 559 8.98 10.54 45.04
N TYR A 560 8.23 11.26 45.89
CA TYR A 560 8.66 12.53 46.46
C TYR A 560 9.98 12.41 47.24
N TYR A 561 10.12 11.37 48.06
CA TYR A 561 11.37 11.10 48.77
C TYR A 561 12.56 10.88 47.81
N GLN A 562 12.38 10.05 46.79
CA GLN A 562 13.45 9.72 45.83
C GLN A 562 13.87 10.95 45.01
N ILE A 563 12.93 11.75 44.50
CA ILE A 563 13.28 12.94 43.71
C ILE A 563 13.96 14.01 44.57
N HIS A 564 13.51 14.23 45.81
CA HIS A 564 14.14 15.20 46.73
C HIS A 564 15.55 14.80 47.13
N ARG A 565 15.78 13.50 47.38
CA ARG A 565 17.07 12.98 47.81
C ARG A 565 18.12 12.94 46.69
N ASN A 566 17.70 12.72 45.45
CA ASN A 566 18.62 12.40 44.35
C ASN A 566 18.72 13.49 43.26
N ILE A 567 17.86 14.52 43.27
CA ILE A 567 17.91 15.65 42.32
C ILE A 567 18.13 16.92 43.12
N SER A 568 19.31 17.52 43.06
CA SER A 568 19.66 18.72 43.85
C SER A 568 18.96 19.99 43.35
N ASP A 569 18.93 20.18 42.03
CA ASP A 569 18.30 21.31 41.37
C ASP A 569 16.77 21.29 41.52
N SER A 570 16.20 22.34 42.11
CA SER A 570 14.77 22.46 42.37
C SER A 570 13.95 22.63 41.10
N SER A 571 14.48 23.30 40.07
CA SER A 571 13.83 23.51 38.78
C SER A 571 13.68 22.17 38.06
N ILE A 572 14.78 21.42 37.96
CA ILE A 572 14.80 20.08 37.34
C ILE A 572 13.88 19.11 38.10
N ARG A 573 13.86 19.19 39.43
CA ARG A 573 12.99 18.34 40.24
C ARG A 573 11.51 18.60 39.96
N GLU A 574 11.10 19.86 39.87
CA GLU A 574 9.71 20.23 39.58
C GLU A 574 9.32 19.94 38.12
N ASP A 575 10.25 20.08 37.18
CA ASP A 575 10.08 19.68 35.79
C ASP A 575 9.89 18.17 35.67
N PHE A 576 10.81 17.35 36.20
CA PHE A 576 10.72 15.88 36.18
C PHE A 576 9.43 15.37 36.84
N LYS A 577 9.04 15.97 37.96
CA LYS A 577 7.76 15.69 38.62
C LYS A 577 6.56 15.97 37.71
N SER A 578 6.58 17.09 36.99
CA SER A 578 5.50 17.47 36.06
C SER A 578 5.35 16.51 34.88
N LYS A 579 6.40 15.80 34.49
CA LYS A 579 6.35 14.79 33.41
C LYS A 579 5.68 13.48 33.84
N ILE A 580 5.59 13.22 35.14
CA ILE A 580 5.07 11.96 35.71
C ILE A 580 3.69 12.16 36.35
N ILE A 581 3.47 13.31 37.00
CA ILE A 581 2.27 13.57 37.78
C ILE A 581 1.54 14.79 37.21
N ASN A 582 0.23 14.71 37.08
CA ASN A 582 -0.61 15.88 36.87
C ASN A 582 -0.75 16.65 38.19
N LYS A 583 -0.23 17.89 38.22
CA LYS A 583 -0.16 18.72 39.43
C LYS A 583 -1.54 19.11 39.96
N GLU A 584 -2.56 19.19 39.10
CA GLU A 584 -3.89 19.69 39.48
C GLU A 584 -4.69 18.65 40.26
N ASN A 585 -4.64 17.38 39.84
CA ASN A 585 -5.45 16.31 40.43
C ASN A 585 -4.62 15.25 41.16
N MET A 586 -3.29 15.42 41.23
CA MET A 586 -2.36 14.47 41.85
C MET A 586 -2.47 13.04 41.29
N GLU A 587 -2.76 12.91 40.00
CA GLU A 587 -2.79 11.61 39.32
C GLU A 587 -1.51 11.34 38.52
N ILE A 588 -1.14 10.06 38.42
CA ILE A 588 -0.05 9.60 37.56
C ILE A 588 -0.53 9.73 36.11
N LYS A 589 0.24 10.41 35.25
CA LYS A 589 -0.07 10.51 33.82
C LYS A 589 -0.03 9.12 33.19
N LYS A 590 -1.01 8.80 32.33
CA LYS A 590 -1.08 7.51 31.62
C LYS A 590 0.19 7.23 30.82
N SER A 591 0.82 8.27 30.29
CA SER A 591 2.04 8.21 29.50
C SER A 591 3.35 8.12 30.31
N SER A 592 3.30 8.23 31.64
CA SER A 592 4.51 8.32 32.50
C SER A 592 5.48 7.17 32.30
N GLU A 593 4.96 5.95 32.19
CA GLU A 593 5.81 4.77 32.02
C GLU A 593 6.44 4.73 30.62
N ILE A 594 5.73 5.15 29.56
CA ILE A 594 6.30 5.27 28.21
C ILE A 594 7.41 6.32 28.21
N PHE A 595 7.16 7.48 28.82
CA PHE A 595 8.15 8.55 28.99
C PHE A 595 9.43 8.03 29.65
N LEU A 596 9.30 7.33 30.79
CA LEU A 596 10.46 6.80 31.52
C LEU A 596 11.20 5.70 30.75
N GLU A 597 10.49 4.80 30.07
CA GLU A 597 11.12 3.75 29.25
C GLU A 597 11.91 4.37 28.08
N LEU A 598 11.31 5.30 27.33
CA LEU A 598 11.99 5.98 26.23
C LEU A 598 13.17 6.84 26.71
N LEU A 599 13.03 7.51 27.85
CA LEU A 599 14.12 8.28 28.47
C LEU A 599 15.30 7.38 28.88
N LEU A 600 15.01 6.20 29.44
CA LEU A 600 16.03 5.17 29.75
C LEU A 600 16.68 4.61 28.49
N MET A 601 15.95 4.51 27.39
CA MET A 601 16.50 4.06 26.11
C MET A 601 17.40 5.12 25.47
N LYS A 602 16.96 6.38 25.47
CA LYS A 602 17.69 7.50 24.84
C LYS A 602 18.98 7.84 25.56
N THR A 603 18.97 7.84 26.89
CA THR A 603 20.14 8.18 27.71
C THR A 603 21.13 7.02 27.88
N ARG A 604 20.97 5.90 27.16
CA ARG A 604 21.85 4.74 27.28
C ARG A 604 23.09 4.97 26.44
N GLU A 605 24.23 5.17 27.10
CA GLU A 605 25.52 5.20 26.42
C GLU A 605 25.83 3.81 25.83
N VAL A 606 26.17 3.79 24.54
CA VAL A 606 26.73 2.62 23.89
C VAL A 606 28.18 2.55 24.32
N LYS A 607 28.54 1.55 25.14
CA LYS A 607 29.96 1.23 25.34
C LYS A 607 30.54 0.89 23.96
N GLN A 608 31.51 1.68 23.52
CA GLN A 608 32.30 1.41 22.32
C GLN A 608 33.04 0.07 22.47
#